data_AF-A0A2S0JMP1-F1
#
_entry.id   AF-A0A2S0JMP1-F1
#
_cell.length_a   1.000
_cell.length_b   1.000
_cell.length_c   1.000
_cell.angle_alpha   90.00
_cell.angle_beta   90.00
_cell.angle_gamma   90.00
#
_symmetry.space_group_name_H-M   'P 1'
#
loop_
_entity.id
_entity.type
_entity.pdbx_description
1 polymer ?
#
loop_
_entity_poly.entity_id
_entity_poly.type
_entity_poly.pdbx_seq_one_letter_code
_entity_poly.pdbx_strand_id
1 'polypeptide(L)'
;MEDVLMKRVLQITSIILFVSALIFSLSQLSSLKEEREDMKYWEKAANEHYDNNLIEERYYIFKDSYTSHLTTTLVSAISIVLTGIFFLAIAKIISLLQEISSKVTNKPQEEEFELLN
;
A
#
# COMPACT_ATOMS: atom_id res chain seq x y z
N MET A 1 6.60 -19.52 21.51
CA MET A 1 5.18 -19.07 21.53
C MET A 1 5.07 -17.62 21.05
N GLU A 2 5.95 -16.75 21.53
CA GLU A 2 6.04 -15.32 21.17
C GLU A 2 6.29 -15.08 19.67
N ASP A 3 7.22 -15.79 19.03
CA ASP A 3 7.51 -15.63 17.60
C ASP A 3 6.33 -16.03 16.67
N VAL A 4 5.55 -17.03 17.09
CA VAL A 4 4.34 -17.46 16.37
C VAL A 4 3.25 -16.40 16.48
N LEU A 5 3.12 -15.78 17.66
CA LEU A 5 2.19 -14.68 17.90
C LEU A 5 2.59 -13.44 17.09
N MET A 6 3.87 -13.06 17.12
CA MET A 6 4.42 -11.93 16.35
C MET A 6 4.19 -12.09 14.85
N LYS A 7 4.47 -13.28 14.29
CA LYS A 7 4.20 -13.58 12.88
C LYS A 7 2.72 -13.39 12.54
N ARG A 8 1.80 -13.91 13.36
CA ARG A 8 0.36 -13.77 13.13
C ARG A 8 -0.09 -12.32 13.18
N VAL A 9 0.43 -11.54 14.13
CA VAL A 9 0.14 -10.10 14.23
C VAL A 9 0.55 -9.39 12.94
N LEU A 10 1.78 -9.60 12.45
CA LEU A 10 2.26 -9.00 11.20
C LEU A 10 1.38 -9.35 9.99
N GLN A 11 0.94 -10.60 9.89
CA GLN A 11 0.04 -11.04 8.81
C GLN A 11 -1.33 -10.36 8.89
N ILE A 12 -1.93 -10.30 10.08
CA ILE A 12 -3.23 -9.65 10.30
C ILE A 12 -3.12 -8.15 10.01
N THR A 13 -2.09 -7.49 10.51
CA THR A 13 -1.84 -6.06 10.25
C THR A 13 -1.68 -5.79 8.75
N SER A 14 -0.96 -6.65 8.02
CA SER A 14 -0.87 -6.50 6.56
C SER A 14 -2.22 -6.62 5.87
N ILE A 15 -3.07 -7.57 6.28
CA ILE A 15 -4.41 -7.74 5.70
C ILE A 15 -5.24 -6.48 5.95
N ILE A 16 -5.21 -5.95 7.18
CA ILE A 16 -5.89 -4.72 7.54
C ILE A 16 -5.40 -3.57 6.65
N LEU A 17 -4.08 -3.41 6.47
CA LEU A 17 -3.52 -2.36 5.62
C LEU A 17 -4.02 -2.46 4.16
N PHE A 18 -4.08 -3.65 3.58
CA PHE A 18 -4.60 -3.82 2.23
C PHE A 18 -6.08 -3.48 2.13
N VAL A 19 -6.90 -3.91 3.09
CA VAL A 19 -8.32 -3.56 3.14
C VAL A 19 -8.49 -2.05 3.31
N SER A 20 -7.71 -1.42 4.18
CA SER A 20 -7.71 0.03 4.36
C SER A 20 -7.31 0.78 3.09
N ALA A 21 -6.29 0.31 2.36
CA ALA A 21 -5.89 0.90 1.08
C ALA A 21 -6.99 0.84 0.02
N LEU A 22 -7.71 -0.29 -0.05
CA LEU A 22 -8.85 -0.45 -0.95
C LEU A 22 -9.99 0.49 -0.59
N ILE A 23 -10.39 0.53 0.68
CA ILE A 23 -11.48 1.41 1.17
C ILE A 23 -11.11 2.88 0.93
N PHE A 24 -9.88 3.27 1.25
CA PHE A 24 -9.37 4.62 1.02
C PHE A 24 -9.42 4.98 -0.47
N SER A 25 -8.92 4.12 -1.36
CA SER A 25 -8.92 4.39 -2.80
C SER A 25 -10.33 4.53 -3.37
N LEU A 26 -11.27 3.69 -2.90
CA LEU A 26 -12.67 3.75 -3.32
C LEU A 26 -13.38 5.01 -2.82
N SER A 27 -13.07 5.48 -1.62
CA SER A 27 -13.70 6.68 -1.06
C SER A 27 -13.26 7.96 -1.77
N GLN A 28 -12.05 8.02 -2.32
CA GLN A 28 -11.57 9.17 -3.10
C GLN A 28 -12.15 9.24 -4.52
N LEU A 29 -12.77 8.16 -5.02
CA LEU A 29 -13.15 8.04 -6.43
C LEU A 29 -14.20 9.07 -6.87
N SER A 30 -15.16 9.43 -6.00
CA SER A 30 -16.19 10.42 -6.35
C SER A 30 -15.60 11.82 -6.46
N SER A 31 -14.79 12.25 -5.48
CA SER A 31 -14.14 13.57 -5.46
C SER A 31 -13.23 13.74 -6.68
N LEU A 32 -12.38 12.74 -6.95
CA LEU A 32 -11.48 12.76 -8.11
C LEU A 32 -12.23 12.78 -9.43
N LYS A 33 -13.42 12.17 -9.49
CA LYS A 33 -14.26 12.21 -10.69
C LYS A 33 -14.85 13.60 -10.89
N GLU A 34 -15.40 14.20 -9.84
CA GLU A 34 -15.96 15.54 -9.85
C GLU A 34 -14.92 16.58 -10.28
N GLU A 35 -13.76 16.59 -9.61
CA GLU A 35 -12.65 17.50 -9.95
C GLU A 35 -12.16 17.33 -11.39
N ARG A 36 -12.16 16.09 -11.91
CA ARG A 36 -11.80 15.82 -13.31
C ARG A 36 -12.84 16.37 -14.28
N GLU A 37 -14.12 16.30 -13.94
CA GLU A 37 -15.19 16.83 -14.77
C GLU A 37 -15.13 18.36 -14.82
N ASP A 38 -14.91 19.01 -13.67
CA ASP A 38 -14.71 20.46 -13.58
C ASP A 38 -13.48 20.92 -14.35
N MET A 39 -12.34 20.24 -14.18
CA MET A 39 -11.12 20.54 -14.94
C MET A 39 -11.37 20.47 -16.45
N LYS A 40 -12.08 19.43 -16.92
CA LYS A 40 -12.41 19.26 -18.35
C LYS A 40 -13.37 20.32 -18.86
N TYR A 41 -14.30 20.78 -18.03
CA TYR A 41 -15.20 21.87 -18.39
C TYR A 41 -14.40 23.15 -18.65
N TRP A 42 -13.53 23.51 -17.71
CA TRP A 42 -12.70 24.72 -17.84
C TRP A 42 -11.64 24.61 -18.93
N GLU A 43 -11.11 23.41 -19.18
CA GLU A 43 -10.20 23.15 -20.32
C GLU A 43 -10.89 23.48 -21.65
N LYS A 44 -12.15 23.05 -21.82
CA LYS A 44 -12.92 23.37 -23.03
C LYS A 44 -13.18 24.87 -23.15
N ALA A 45 -13.60 25.50 -22.05
CA ALA A 45 -13.86 26.95 -22.03
C ALA A 45 -12.60 27.76 -22.37
N ALA A 46 -11.44 27.37 -21.84
CA ALA A 46 -10.16 28.03 -22.12
C ALA A 46 -9.73 27.86 -23.59
N ASN A 47 -10.00 26.69 -24.18
CA ASN A 47 -9.73 26.44 -25.61
C ASN A 47 -10.65 27.25 -26.53
N GLU A 48 -11.90 27.49 -26.13
CA GLU A 48 -12.88 28.27 -26.90
C GLU A 48 -12.66 29.79 -26.76
N HIS A 49 -12.13 30.24 -25.62
CA HIS A 49 -11.92 31.65 -25.26
C HIS A 49 -10.48 31.94 -24.87
N TYR A 50 -9.55 31.63 -25.78
CA TYR A 50 -8.09 31.71 -25.54
C TYR A 50 -7.58 33.13 -25.20
N ASP A 51 -8.34 34.17 -25.51
CA ASP A 51 -8.03 35.56 -25.18
C ASP A 51 -8.50 35.98 -23.77
N ASN A 52 -9.18 35.08 -23.03
CA ASN A 52 -9.72 35.35 -21.71
C ASN A 52 -8.86 34.73 -20.60
N ASN A 53 -7.93 35.53 -20.08
CA ASN A 53 -7.03 35.14 -18.99
C ASN A 53 -7.76 34.64 -17.72
N LEU A 54 -8.98 35.11 -17.43
CA LEU A 54 -9.73 34.65 -16.25
C LEU A 54 -10.21 33.20 -16.40
N ILE A 55 -10.56 32.79 -17.63
CA ILE A 55 -10.98 31.43 -17.93
C ILE A 55 -9.77 30.50 -17.90
N GLU A 56 -8.63 30.95 -18.45
CA GLU A 56 -7.37 30.21 -18.39
C GLU A 56 -6.87 30.02 -16.94
N GLU A 57 -6.91 31.07 -16.11
CA GLU A 57 -6.54 30.98 -14.69
C GLU A 57 -7.44 29.98 -13.94
N ARG A 58 -8.75 30.01 -14.21
CA ARG A 58 -9.69 29.02 -13.65
C ARG A 58 -9.33 27.59 -14.03
N TYR A 59 -9.01 27.34 -15.30
CA TYR A 59 -8.56 26.02 -15.74
C TYR A 59 -7.34 25.54 -14.96
N TYR A 60 -6.31 26.37 -14.81
CA TYR A 60 -5.10 25.98 -14.07
C TYR A 60 -5.38 25.67 -12.60
N ILE A 61 -6.24 26.45 -11.93
CA ILE A 61 -6.64 26.18 -10.54
C ILE A 61 -7.29 24.79 -10.40
N PHE A 62 -8.25 24.46 -11.27
CA PHE A 62 -8.92 23.16 -11.22
C PHE A 62 -7.98 22.00 -11.62
N LYS A 63 -7.08 22.24 -12.58
CA LYS A 63 -6.05 21.28 -12.98
C LYS A 63 -5.08 20.96 -11.85
N ASP A 64 -4.61 21.98 -11.14
CA ASP A 64 -3.69 21.84 -10.02
C ASP A 64 -4.36 21.14 -8.85
N SER A 65 -5.61 21.49 -8.54
CA SER A 65 -6.42 20.79 -7.53
C SER A 65 -6.54 19.29 -7.86
N TYR A 66 -7.01 18.96 -9.07
CA TYR A 66 -7.17 17.58 -9.52
C TYR A 66 -5.86 16.80 -9.47
N THR A 67 -4.77 17.39 -10.00
CA THR A 67 -3.46 16.73 -10.07
C THR A 67 -2.88 16.52 -8.67
N SER A 68 -3.07 17.48 -7.77
CA SER A 68 -2.62 17.39 -6.38
C SER A 68 -3.37 16.30 -5.62
N HIS A 69 -4.70 16.28 -5.69
CA HIS A 69 -5.52 15.25 -5.06
C HIS A 69 -5.26 13.87 -5.64
N LEU A 70 -5.12 13.74 -6.96
CA LEU A 70 -4.80 12.48 -7.62
C LEU A 70 -3.45 11.94 -7.15
N THR A 71 -2.42 12.78 -7.17
CA THR A 71 -1.07 12.41 -6.74
C THR A 71 -1.06 11.99 -5.28
N THR A 72 -1.69 12.78 -4.40
CA THR A 72 -1.75 12.49 -2.96
C THR A 72 -2.49 11.18 -2.69
N THR A 73 -3.60 10.93 -3.39
CA THR A 73 -4.36 9.68 -3.29
C THR A 73 -3.52 8.48 -3.70
N LEU A 74 -2.85 8.56 -4.85
CA LEU A 74 -2.00 7.48 -5.36
C LEU A 74 -0.82 7.19 -4.44
N VAL A 75 -0.10 8.24 -4.03
CA VAL A 75 1.06 8.09 -3.13
C VAL A 75 0.63 7.47 -1.79
N SER A 76 -0.51 7.91 -1.24
CA SER A 76 -1.04 7.35 0.01
C SER A 76 -1.44 5.89 -0.15
N ALA A 77 -2.19 5.54 -1.20
CA ALA A 77 -2.60 4.16 -1.46
C ALA A 77 -1.39 3.24 -1.66
N ILE A 78 -0.42 3.66 -2.48
CA ILE A 78 0.82 2.91 -2.72
C ILE A 78 1.61 2.73 -1.42
N SER A 79 1.73 3.79 -0.60
CA SER A 79 2.48 3.73 0.67
C SER A 79 1.87 2.73 1.65
N ILE A 80 0.53 2.69 1.76
CA ILE A 80 -0.17 1.73 2.61
C ILE A 80 0.07 0.30 2.11
N VAL A 81 -0.04 0.06 0.80
CA VAL A 81 0.21 -1.25 0.19
C VAL A 81 1.65 -1.71 0.40
N LEU A 82 2.64 -0.85 0.15
CA LEU A 82 4.05 -1.18 0.37
C LEU A 82 4.35 -1.51 1.83
N THR A 83 3.72 -0.79 2.77
CA THR A 83 3.83 -1.08 4.20
C THR A 83 3.25 -2.45 4.54
N GLY A 84 2.10 -2.82 3.96
CA GLY A 84 1.53 -4.16 4.11
C GLY A 84 2.46 -5.26 3.58
N ILE A 85 2.98 -5.08 2.35
CA ILE A 85 3.96 -6.00 1.74
C ILE A 85 5.19 -6.16 2.63
N PHE A 86 5.71 -5.07 3.19
CA PHE A 86 6.84 -5.09 4.10
C PHE A 86 6.58 -5.95 5.34
N PHE A 87 5.41 -5.83 5.97
CA PHE A 87 5.05 -6.68 7.11
C PHE A 87 4.91 -8.16 6.74
N LEU A 88 4.39 -8.48 5.56
CA LEU A 88 4.39 -9.87 5.06
C LEU A 88 5.80 -10.41 4.83
N ALA A 89 6.70 -9.58 4.30
CA ALA A 89 8.10 -9.97 4.12
C ALA A 89 8.76 -10.31 5.46
N ILE A 90 8.56 -9.49 6.49
CA ILE A 90 9.05 -9.79 7.85
C ILE A 90 8.44 -11.08 8.38
N ALA A 91 7.12 -11.27 8.26
CA ALA A 91 6.46 -12.49 8.70
C ALA A 91 7.02 -13.75 7.99
N LYS A 92 7.41 -13.62 6.72
CA LYS A 92 8.05 -14.70 5.95
C LYS A 92 9.46 -14.98 6.44
N ILE A 93 10.26 -13.95 6.73
CA ILE A 93 11.61 -14.10 7.30
C ILE A 93 11.54 -14.83 8.65
N ILE A 94 10.64 -14.40 9.55
CA ILE A 94 10.43 -15.08 10.85
C ILE A 94 10.10 -16.56 10.64
N SER A 95 9.22 -16.87 9.68
CA SER A 95 8.85 -18.25 9.37
C SER A 95 10.03 -19.09 8.91
N LEU A 96 10.92 -18.52 8.08
CA LEU A 96 12.12 -19.22 7.61
C LEU A 96 13.12 -19.44 8.74
N LEU A 97 13.31 -18.44 9.62
CA LEU A 97 14.17 -18.58 10.79
C LEU A 97 13.67 -19.66 11.76
N GLN A 98 12.37 -19.74 11.98
CA GLN A 98 11.76 -20.81 12.78
C GLN A 98 11.99 -22.20 12.17
N GLU A 99 11.87 -22.32 10.84
CA GLU A 99 12.10 -23.58 10.13
C GLU A 99 13.58 -24.00 10.17
N ILE A 100 14.51 -23.05 10.06
CA ILE A 100 15.94 -23.32 10.19
C ILE A 100 16.26 -23.74 11.63
N SER A 101 15.76 -22.99 12.61
CA SER A 101 15.98 -23.28 14.02
C SER A 101 15.49 -24.68 14.37
N SER A 102 14.26 -25.05 14.00
CA SER A 102 13.74 -26.39 14.30
C SER A 102 14.53 -27.52 13.63
N LYS A 103 15.05 -27.31 12.42
CA LYS A 103 15.93 -28.28 11.74
C LYS A 103 17.30 -28.41 12.42
N VAL A 104 17.81 -27.36 13.05
CA VAL A 104 19.06 -27.39 13.82
C VAL A 104 18.85 -28.09 15.16
N THR A 105 17.74 -27.81 15.87
CA THR A 105 17.45 -28.45 17.16
C THR A 105 17.07 -29.93 17.04
N ASN A 106 16.51 -30.34 15.90
CA ASN A 106 16.17 -31.75 15.61
C ASN A 106 17.30 -32.52 14.90
N LYS A 107 18.51 -31.96 14.75
CA LYS A 107 19.66 -32.79 14.40
C LYS A 107 19.96 -33.72 15.58
N PRO A 108 20.15 -35.03 15.35
CA PRO A 108 20.03 -35.99 16.42
C PRO A 108 21.23 -35.91 17.35
N GLN A 109 20.96 -35.84 18.65
CA GLN A 109 21.78 -36.57 19.61
C GLN A 109 21.59 -38.09 19.47
N GLU A 110 20.76 -38.58 18.53
CA GLU A 110 20.56 -40.01 18.25
C GLU A 110 21.82 -40.72 17.73
N GLU A 111 22.79 -40.01 17.11
CA GLU A 111 24.07 -40.63 16.72
C GLU A 111 24.98 -40.95 17.92
N GLU A 112 24.76 -40.36 19.10
CA GLU A 112 25.53 -40.71 20.31
C GLU A 112 24.97 -41.93 21.07
N PHE A 113 23.69 -42.28 20.87
CA PHE A 113 23.08 -43.42 21.58
C PHE A 113 23.13 -44.74 20.79
N GLU A 114 23.26 -44.70 19.45
CA GLU A 114 23.45 -45.92 18.65
C GLU A 114 24.89 -46.48 18.71
N LEU A 115 25.87 -45.68 19.15
CA LEU A 115 27.26 -46.12 19.35
C LEU A 115 27.53 -46.70 20.74
N LEU A 116 26.53 -46.75 21.62
CA LEU A 116 26.62 -47.23 23.00
C LEU A 116 25.88 -48.55 23.28
N ASN A 117 25.39 -49.26 22.25
CA ASN A 117 24.70 -50.55 22.40
C ASN A 117 25.36 -51.66 21.57
#